data_AF-A0A1V6I3U7-F1
#
_entry.id   AF-A0A1V6I3U7-F1
#
_cell.length_a   1.000
_cell.length_b   1.000
_cell.length_c   1.000
_cell.angle_alpha   90.00
_cell.angle_beta   90.00
_cell.angle_gamma   90.00
#
_symmetry.space_group_name_H-M   'P 1'
#
loop_
_entity.id
_entity.type
_entity.pdbx_description
1 polymer ?
#
loop_
_entity_poly.entity_id
_entity_poly.type
_entity_poly.pdbx_seq_one_letter_code
_entity_poly.pdbx_strand_id
1 'polypeptide(L)'
;MKNWGFKIAKPRIIDLDTANTKAFEELCEKVPSAKRCIMCGACTATCSAANHTSFNFRKCNIMFRRGQFEGLAEELDKCMLCGKCKLVCPRAVNTRAFIYNMRIFLNDLNYKNIK
;
A
#
# COMPACT_ATOMS: atom_id res chain seq x y z
N MET A 1 14.91 6.18 -37.27
CA MET A 1 14.44 7.54 -36.90
C MET A 1 15.63 8.36 -36.43
N LYS A 2 15.91 9.50 -37.05
CA LYS A 2 16.99 10.42 -36.64
C LYS A 2 16.66 10.99 -35.26
N ASN A 3 17.59 10.91 -34.31
CA ASN A 3 17.46 11.47 -32.96
C ASN A 3 17.50 13.01 -33.03
N TRP A 4 16.34 13.66 -33.08
CA TRP A 4 16.20 15.12 -33.19
C TRP A 4 16.42 15.87 -31.85
N GLY A 5 17.14 15.30 -30.88
CA GLY A 5 17.42 15.93 -29.58
C GLY A 5 16.19 16.11 -28.65
N PHE A 6 14.97 15.94 -29.14
CA PHE A 6 13.74 15.96 -28.35
C PHE A 6 13.22 14.54 -28.13
N LYS A 7 13.04 14.15 -26.87
CA LYS A 7 12.37 12.91 -26.46
C LYS A 7 10.99 13.27 -25.93
N ILE A 8 9.95 12.53 -26.31
CA ILE A 8 8.61 12.69 -25.72
C ILE A 8 8.75 12.51 -24.21
N ALA A 9 8.38 13.53 -23.44
CA ALA A 9 8.43 13.47 -21.98
C ALA A 9 7.51 12.35 -21.50
N LYS A 10 8.00 11.49 -20.60
CA LYS A 10 7.16 10.46 -19.98
C LYS A 10 6.14 11.19 -19.10
N PRO A 11 4.83 11.06 -19.33
CA PRO A 11 3.85 11.79 -18.55
C PRO A 11 3.80 11.24 -17.11
N ARG A 12 3.59 12.10 -16.11
CA ARG A 12 3.40 11.72 -14.70
C ARG A 12 1.97 11.23 -14.47
N ILE A 13 1.57 10.20 -15.20
CA ILE A 13 0.22 9.62 -15.17
C ILE A 13 0.30 8.24 -14.50
N ILE A 14 -0.66 7.97 -13.62
CA ILE A 14 -0.90 6.62 -13.12
C ILE A 14 -1.85 5.97 -14.12
N ASP A 15 -1.36 4.97 -14.85
CA ASP A 15 -2.19 4.13 -15.69
C ASP A 15 -2.95 3.13 -14.80
N LEU A 16 -4.27 3.27 -14.76
CA LEU A 16 -5.15 2.43 -13.96
C LEU A 16 -5.56 1.15 -14.70
N ASP A 17 -5.48 1.14 -16.03
CA ASP A 17 -5.89 0.00 -16.85
C ASP A 17 -4.88 -1.15 -16.77
N THR A 18 -3.63 -0.83 -16.46
CA THR A 18 -2.54 -1.80 -16.24
C THR A 18 -2.38 -2.25 -14.79
N ALA A 19 -3.23 -1.77 -13.87
CA ALA A 19 -3.10 -2.08 -12.45
C ALA A 19 -3.37 -3.57 -12.15
N ASN A 20 -2.41 -4.24 -11.51
CA ASN A 20 -2.54 -5.65 -11.14
C ASN A 20 -3.25 -5.79 -9.77
N THR A 21 -4.48 -6.31 -9.77
CA THR A 21 -5.30 -6.50 -8.55
C THR A 21 -5.10 -7.85 -7.86
N LYS A 22 -4.42 -8.81 -8.51
CA LYS A 22 -4.28 -10.20 -8.01
C LYS A 22 -3.65 -10.25 -6.62
N ALA A 23 -2.61 -9.46 -6.39
CA ALA A 23 -1.96 -9.36 -5.08
C ALA A 23 -2.92 -8.99 -3.95
N PHE A 24 -3.87 -8.10 -4.23
CA PHE A 24 -4.88 -7.71 -3.26
C PHE A 24 -5.93 -8.80 -3.05
N GLU A 25 -6.28 -9.55 -4.08
CA GLU A 25 -7.18 -10.70 -4.00
C GLU A 25 -6.58 -11.80 -3.10
N GLU A 26 -5.32 -12.19 -3.34
CA GLU A 26 -4.58 -13.15 -2.52
C GLU A 26 -4.46 -12.69 -1.05
N LEU A 27 -4.19 -11.41 -0.84
CA LEU A 27 -4.17 -10.86 0.51
C LEU A 27 -5.56 -10.92 1.18
N CYS A 28 -6.63 -10.74 0.42
CA CYS A 28 -7.98 -10.81 0.95
C CYS A 28 -8.41 -12.24 1.31
N GLU A 29 -7.81 -13.27 0.72
CA GLU A 29 -8.00 -14.65 1.17
C GLU A 29 -7.44 -14.85 2.58
N LYS A 30 -6.25 -14.29 2.85
CA LYS A 30 -5.61 -14.32 4.18
C LYS A 30 -6.29 -13.36 5.17
N VAL A 31 -6.76 -12.20 4.71
CA VAL A 31 -7.40 -11.16 5.53
C VAL A 31 -8.73 -10.71 4.89
N PRO A 32 -9.82 -11.48 5.04
CA PRO A 32 -11.11 -11.16 4.40
C PRO A 32 -11.67 -9.79 4.81
N SER A 33 -11.33 -9.33 6.01
CA SER A 33 -11.71 -8.00 6.50
C SER A 33 -11.16 -6.84 5.67
N ALA A 34 -10.10 -7.03 4.89
CA ALA A 34 -9.52 -5.99 4.03
C ALA A 34 -10.49 -5.51 2.95
N LYS A 35 -11.39 -6.38 2.47
CA LYS A 35 -12.46 -6.02 1.50
C LYS A 35 -13.45 -4.99 2.06
N ARG A 36 -13.63 -4.93 3.39
CA ARG A 36 -14.55 -4.00 4.06
C ARG A 36 -14.01 -2.57 4.19
N CYS A 37 -12.75 -2.33 3.81
CA CYS A 37 -12.14 -1.02 3.99
C CYS A 37 -12.74 0.02 3.03
N ILE A 38 -13.38 1.05 3.58
CA ILE A 38 -14.04 2.14 2.82
C ILE A 38 -13.14 3.37 2.60
N MET A 39 -11.84 3.25 2.81
CA MET A 39 -10.87 4.35 2.64
C MET A 39 -11.14 5.63 3.47
N CYS A 40 -11.89 5.55 4.59
CA CYS A 40 -12.25 6.71 5.40
C CYS A 40 -11.09 7.49 6.05
N GLY A 41 -9.92 6.85 6.25
CA GLY A 41 -8.73 7.52 6.79
C GLY A 41 -8.62 7.62 8.32
N ALA A 42 -9.61 7.16 9.09
CA ALA A 42 -9.57 7.19 10.57
C ALA A 42 -8.29 6.51 11.15
N CYS A 43 -7.89 5.39 10.55
CA CYS A 43 -6.67 4.68 10.92
C CYS A 43 -5.38 5.48 10.67
N THR A 44 -5.32 6.28 9.60
CA THR A 44 -4.19 7.17 9.32
C THR A 44 -4.16 8.30 10.34
N ALA A 45 -5.31 8.92 10.64
CA ALA A 45 -5.40 10.06 11.56
C ALA A 45 -4.97 9.71 13.00
N THR A 46 -5.22 8.48 13.47
CA THR A 46 -4.80 8.03 14.82
C THR A 46 -3.38 7.47 14.87
N CYS A 47 -2.71 7.30 13.73
CA CYS A 47 -1.46 6.55 13.68
C CYS A 47 -0.31 7.34 14.31
N SER A 48 0.28 6.82 15.38
CA SER A 48 1.44 7.46 16.03
C SER A 48 2.68 7.50 15.13
N ALA A 49 2.84 6.52 14.22
CA ALA A 49 3.95 6.53 13.25
C ALA A 49 3.83 7.69 12.26
N ALA A 50 2.60 8.12 11.93
CA ALA A 50 2.38 9.25 11.01
C ALA A 50 2.79 10.61 11.61
N ASN A 51 2.95 10.71 12.93
CA ASN A 51 3.40 11.94 13.59
C ASN A 51 4.93 12.13 13.50
N HIS A 52 5.67 11.04 13.32
CA HIS A 52 7.13 11.05 13.32
C HIS A 52 7.73 10.62 11.97
N THR A 53 6.89 10.17 11.03
CA THR A 53 7.31 9.68 9.70
C THR A 53 6.24 10.01 8.66
N SER A 54 6.54 9.80 7.38
CA SER A 54 5.57 9.93 6.28
C SER A 54 4.54 8.79 6.18
N PHE A 55 4.47 7.90 7.17
CA PHE A 55 3.64 6.72 7.11
C PHE A 55 2.15 7.05 6.97
N ASN A 56 1.53 6.47 5.94
CA ASN A 56 0.11 6.64 5.70
C ASN A 56 -0.52 5.31 5.29
N PHE A 57 -1.27 4.69 6.21
CA PHE A 57 -1.93 3.40 5.98
C PHE A 57 -2.86 3.45 4.75
N ARG A 58 -3.65 4.52 4.59
CA ARG A 58 -4.55 4.69 3.45
C ARG A 58 -3.79 4.75 2.13
N LYS A 59 -2.64 5.42 2.09
CA LYS A 59 -1.75 5.46 0.91
C LYS A 59 -1.18 4.07 0.62
N CYS A 60 -0.67 3.37 1.63
CA CYS A 60 -0.13 2.02 1.47
C CYS A 60 -1.21 1.05 0.92
N ASN A 61 -2.44 1.17 1.43
CA ASN A 61 -3.56 0.34 1.02
C ASN A 61 -3.94 0.56 -0.46
N ILE A 62 -4.03 1.81 -0.92
CA ILE A 62 -4.36 2.08 -2.33
C ILE A 62 -3.23 1.65 -3.27
N MET A 63 -1.96 1.83 -2.86
CA MET A 63 -0.79 1.38 -3.60
C MET A 63 -0.81 -0.15 -3.76
N PHE A 64 -1.00 -0.89 -2.66
CA PHE A 64 -1.08 -2.34 -2.68
C PHE A 64 -2.26 -2.86 -3.53
N ARG A 65 -3.44 -2.23 -3.40
CA ARG A 65 -4.64 -2.56 -4.21
C ARG A 65 -4.43 -2.44 -5.71
N ARG A 66 -3.53 -1.54 -6.13
CA ARG A 66 -3.24 -1.25 -7.54
C ARG A 66 -1.99 -1.98 -8.05
N GLY A 67 -1.36 -2.81 -7.22
CA GLY A 67 -0.09 -3.45 -7.56
C GLY A 67 1.09 -2.47 -7.67
N GLN A 68 0.98 -1.27 -7.09
CA GLN A 68 2.02 -0.25 -7.10
C GLN A 68 2.96 -0.49 -5.91
N PHE A 69 3.98 -1.33 -6.11
CA PHE A 69 4.87 -1.76 -5.02
C PHE A 69 6.15 -0.93 -4.86
N GLU A 70 6.46 -0.04 -5.82
CA GLU A 70 7.61 0.86 -5.76
C GLU A 70 7.59 1.69 -4.46
N GLY A 71 8.63 1.55 -3.64
CA GLY A 71 8.75 2.21 -2.33
C GLY A 71 7.75 1.77 -1.25
N LEU A 72 6.84 0.83 -1.56
CA LEU A 72 5.79 0.43 -0.62
C LEU A 72 6.35 -0.31 0.60
N ALA A 73 7.36 -1.15 0.42
CA ALA A 73 7.95 -1.90 1.53
C ALA A 73 8.58 -0.98 2.59
N GLU A 74 9.32 0.05 2.16
CA GLU A 74 9.91 1.05 3.05
C GLU A 74 8.85 1.84 3.82
N GLU A 75 7.73 2.18 3.16
CA GLU A 75 6.59 2.78 3.84
C GLU A 75 5.97 1.82 4.86
N LEU A 76 5.77 0.56 4.48
CA LEU A 76 5.20 -0.45 5.37
C LEU A 76 6.09 -0.68 6.59
N ASP A 77 7.42 -0.65 6.47
CA ASP A 77 8.39 -0.86 7.55
C ASP A 77 8.28 0.17 8.68
N LYS A 78 7.80 1.38 8.40
CA LYS A 78 7.53 2.43 9.40
C LYS A 78 6.42 2.02 10.39
N CYS A 79 5.59 1.04 10.06
CA CYS A 79 4.54 0.57 10.95
C CYS A 79 5.11 -0.22 12.14
N MET A 80 4.88 0.27 13.37
CA MET A 80 5.28 -0.45 14.60
C MET A 80 4.35 -1.60 15.00
N LEU A 81 3.35 -1.93 14.18
CA LEU A 81 2.32 -2.95 14.47
C LEU A 81 1.61 -2.78 15.83
N CYS A 82 1.50 -1.55 16.35
CA CYS A 82 0.92 -1.25 17.67
C CYS A 82 -0.60 -1.48 17.78
N GLY A 83 -1.31 -1.59 16.64
CA GLY A 83 -2.73 -1.96 16.61
C GLY A 83 -3.75 -0.84 16.87
N LYS A 84 -3.35 0.39 17.18
CA LYS A 84 -4.27 1.53 17.41
C LYS A 84 -5.27 1.75 16.26
N CYS A 85 -4.81 1.55 15.03
CA CYS A 85 -5.63 1.67 13.82
C CYS A 85 -6.82 0.69 13.77
N LYS A 86 -6.79 -0.43 14.51
CA LYS A 86 -7.91 -1.38 14.60
C LYS A 86 -9.05 -0.82 15.47
N LEU A 87 -8.70 -0.11 16.54
CA LEU A 87 -9.66 0.41 17.54
C LEU A 87 -10.59 1.47 16.95
N VAL A 88 -10.09 2.29 16.04
CA VAL A 88 -10.85 3.40 15.44
C VAL A 88 -11.57 3.02 14.14
N CYS A 89 -11.45 1.77 13.68
CA CYS A 89 -11.96 1.39 12.37
C CYS A 89 -13.49 1.17 12.41
N PRO A 90 -14.31 1.99 11.71
CA PRO A 90 -15.77 1.86 11.76
C PRO A 90 -16.30 0.59 11.06
N ARG A 91 -15.45 -0.07 10.27
CA ARG A 91 -15.77 -1.30 9.54
C ARG A 91 -15.12 -2.53 10.16
N ALA A 92 -14.47 -2.40 11.32
CA ALA A 92 -13.76 -3.47 12.01
C ALA A 92 -12.79 -4.25 11.10
N VAL A 93 -12.03 -3.51 10.27
CA VAL A 93 -10.96 -4.07 9.44
C VAL A 93 -9.80 -4.46 10.34
N ASN A 94 -9.24 -5.66 10.15
CA ASN A 94 -8.04 -6.10 10.86
C ASN A 94 -6.80 -5.47 10.22
N THR A 95 -6.63 -4.17 10.42
CA THR A 95 -5.57 -3.34 9.83
C THR A 95 -4.16 -3.81 10.19
N ARG A 96 -3.96 -4.38 11.39
CA ARG A 96 -2.68 -4.97 11.80
C ARG A 96 -2.33 -6.20 10.97
N ALA A 97 -3.27 -7.14 10.82
CA ALA A 97 -3.06 -8.31 9.97
C ALA A 97 -2.88 -7.91 8.50
N PHE A 98 -3.58 -6.86 8.05
CA PHE A 98 -3.42 -6.33 6.70
C PHE A 98 -1.97 -5.85 6.47
N ILE A 99 -1.42 -4.98 7.32
CA ILE A 99 -0.02 -4.54 7.20
C ILE A 99 0.95 -5.72 7.22
N TYR A 100 0.76 -6.65 8.16
CA TYR A 100 1.63 -7.81 8.30
C TYR A 100 1.65 -8.69 7.04
N ASN A 101 0.48 -8.97 6.45
CA ASN A 101 0.38 -9.77 5.23
C ASN A 101 0.93 -9.03 4.00
N MET A 102 0.79 -7.70 3.92
CA MET A 102 1.43 -6.92 2.85
C MET A 102 2.96 -7.04 2.92
N ARG A 103 3.55 -7.01 4.13
CA ARG A 103 5.00 -7.20 4.31
C ARG A 103 5.45 -8.59 3.88
N ILE A 104 4.72 -9.65 4.27
CA ILE A 104 5.03 -11.02 3.83
C ILE A 104 5.01 -11.11 2.31
N PHE A 105 3.94 -10.63 1.68
CA PHE A 105 3.79 -10.66 0.23
C PHE A 105 4.95 -9.97 -0.50
N LEU A 106 5.36 -8.79 -0.02
CA LEU A 106 6.50 -8.07 -0.62
C LEU A 106 7.85 -8.75 -0.34
N ASN A 107 8.00 -9.42 0.80
CA ASN A 107 9.20 -10.19 1.10
C ASN A 107 9.35 -11.39 0.15
N ASP A 108 8.24 -12.09 -0.15
CA ASP A 108 8.21 -13.21 -1.10
C ASP A 108 8.59 -12.74 -2.53
N LEU A 109 8.29 -11.49 -2.88
CA LEU A 109 8.68 -10.86 -4.15
C LEU A 109 10.11 -10.30 -4.17
N ASN A 110 10.89 -10.45 -3.10
CA ASN A 110 12.25 -9.91 -2.96
C ASN A 110 12.33 -8.40 -3.23
N TYR A 111 11.53 -7.62 -2.49
CA TYR A 111 11.28 -6.18 -2.71
C TYR A 111 12.51 -5.27 -2.77
N LYS A 112 13.70 -5.71 -2.30
CA LYS A 112 14.96 -4.94 -2.42
C LYS A 112 15.38 -4.70 -3.88
N ASN A 113 14.81 -5.45 -4.82
CA ASN A 113 15.06 -5.30 -6.25
C ASN A 113 13.96 -4.54 -7.02
N ILE A 114 12.90 -4.07 -6.34
CA ILE A 114 11.80 -3.31 -6.96
C ILE A 114 12.21 -1.84 -6.98
N LYS A 115 12.89 -1.43 -8.06
CA LYS A 115 13.21 -0.03 -8.37
C LYS A 115 12.17 0.60 -9.29
#